data_AF-A0A969K4D7-F1
#
_entry.id   AF-A0A969K4D7-F1
#
_cell.length_a   1.000
_cell.length_b   1.000
_cell.length_c   1.000
_cell.angle_alpha   90.00
_cell.angle_beta   90.00
_cell.angle_gamma   90.00
#
_symmetry.space_group_name_H-M   'P 1'
#
loop_
_entity.id
_entity.type
_entity.pdbx_description
1 polymer ?
#
loop_
_entity_poly.entity_id
_entity_poly.type
_entity_poly.pdbx_seq_one_letter_code
_entity_poly.pdbx_strand_id
1 'polypeptide(L)' 'MGRTPNLAITIVLYVFGFSLVAVAIILLLQAYGVAIPRPAVGAIVLLAIGVGILTGIQSRRWT' A
#
# COMPACT_ATOMS: atom_id res chain seq x y z
N MET A 1 -28.98 4.22 2.70
CA MET A 1 -28.52 4.02 1.30
C MET A 1 -27.03 3.69 1.32
N GLY A 2 -26.66 2.45 1.65
CA GLY A 2 -25.25 2.03 1.65
C GLY A 2 -24.91 1.42 0.29
N ARG A 3 -24.30 2.18 -0.61
CA ARG A 3 -23.70 1.58 -1.82
C ARG A 3 -22.61 0.63 -1.35
N THR A 4 -22.73 -0.64 -1.68
CA THR A 4 -21.67 -1.64 -1.54
C THR A 4 -20.39 -1.04 -2.14
N PRO A 5 -19.33 -0.78 -1.36
CA PRO A 5 -18.10 -0.22 -1.89
C PRO A 5 -17.62 -1.09 -3.03
N ASN A 6 -17.41 -0.50 -4.20
CA ASN A 6 -16.93 -1.24 -5.35
C ASN A 6 -15.56 -1.80 -4.98
N LEU A 7 -15.44 -3.13 -4.91
CA LEU A 7 -14.29 -3.83 -4.33
C LEU A 7 -12.96 -3.40 -4.96
N ALA A 8 -12.99 -3.09 -6.26
CA ALA A 8 -11.86 -2.54 -7.00
C ALA A 8 -11.39 -1.18 -6.44
N ILE A 9 -12.33 -0.29 -6.09
CA ILE A 9 -12.05 1.02 -5.49
C ILE A 9 -11.43 0.84 -4.11
N THR A 10 -11.95 -0.10 -3.30
CA THR A 10 -11.41 -0.38 -1.97
C THR A 10 -9.97 -0.88 -2.03
N ILE A 11 -9.65 -1.80 -2.96
CA ILE A 11 -8.30 -2.30 -3.17
C ILE A 11 -7.36 -1.16 -3.58
N VAL A 12 -7.76 -0.34 -4.55
CA VAL A 12 -6.96 0.79 -5.02
C VAL A 12 -6.70 1.78 -3.89
N LEU A 13 -7.72 2.12 -3.09
CA LEU A 13 -7.57 3.01 -1.94
C LEU A 13 -6.59 2.44 -0.91
N TYR A 14 -6.64 1.14 -0.64
CA TYR A 14 -5.73 0.48 0.30
C TYR A 14 -4.28 0.53 -0.18
N VAL A 15 -4.04 0.18 -1.46
CA VAL A 15 -2.69 0.22 -2.07
C VAL A 15 -2.15 1.64 -2.08
N PHE A 16 -2.99 2.60 -2.48
CA PHE A 16 -2.61 4.00 -2.55
C PHE A 16 -2.30 4.56 -1.16
N GLY A 17 -3.16 4.29 -0.16
CA GLY A 17 -2.96 4.72 1.22
C GLY A 17 -1.68 4.14 1.82
N PHE A 18 -1.44 2.83 1.64
CA PHE A 18 -0.21 2.20 2.11
C PHE A 18 1.04 2.78 1.44
N SER A 19 0.98 3.00 0.12
CA SER A 19 2.09 3.62 -0.63
C SER A 19 2.41 5.01 -0.12
N LEU A 20 1.38 5.81 0.20
CA LEU A 20 1.54 7.16 0.74
C LEU A 20 2.25 7.14 2.10
N VAL A 21 1.86 6.22 2.99
CA VAL A 21 2.49 6.03 4.31
C VAL A 21 3.95 5.60 4.14
N ALA A 22 4.22 4.65 3.24
CA ALA A 22 5.58 4.19 2.97
C ALA A 22 6.49 5.33 2.46
N VAL A 23 5.99 6.16 1.54
CA VAL A 23 6.73 7.34 1.04
C VAL A 23 6.98 8.34 2.17
N ALA A 24 5.99 8.61 3.01
CA ALA A 24 6.16 9.50 4.16
C ALA A 24 7.26 9.02 5.11
N ILE A 25 7.32 7.71 5.40
CA ILE A 25 8.38 7.11 6.22
C ILE A 25 9.76 7.25 5.56
N ILE A 26 9.84 6.99 4.26
CA ILE A 26 11.10 7.12 3.49
C ILE A 26 11.62 8.57 3.52
N LEU A 27 10.72 9.54 3.30
CA LEU A 27 11.07 10.97 3.36
C LEU A 27 11.51 11.38 4.76
N LEU A 28 10.83 10.88 5.80
CA LEU A 28 11.21 11.12 7.18
C LEU A 28 12.61 10.57 7.49
N LEU A 29 12.91 9.34 7.08
CA LEU A 29 14.24 8.74 7.26
C LEU A 29 15.32 9.53 6.52
N GLN A 30 15.04 9.99 5.29
CA GLN A 30 15.96 10.85 4.55
C GLN A 30 16.19 12.20 5.25
N ALA A 31 15.15 12.80 5.85
CA ALA A 31 15.28 14.03 6.62
C ALA A 31 16.19 13.87 7.86
N TYR A 32 16.25 12.68 8.44
CA TYR A 32 17.18 12.32 9.51
C TYR A 32 18.57 11.86 9.02
N GLY A 33 18.84 11.94 7.72
CA GLY A 33 20.13 11.56 7.12
C GLY A 33 20.31 10.05 6.94
N VAL A 34 19.26 9.24 7.10
CA VAL A 34 19.32 7.80 6.85
C VAL A 34 19.25 7.53 5.34
N ALA A 35 20.36 7.04 4.78
CA ALA A 35 20.41 6.64 3.38
C ALA A 35 19.62 5.34 3.16
N ILE A 36 18.49 5.44 2.45
CA ILE A 36 17.73 4.27 2.02
C ILE A 36 18.30 3.78 0.67
N PRO A 37 18.76 2.52 0.57
CA PRO A 37 19.20 1.98 -0.71
C PRO A 37 18.00 1.88 -1.68
N ARG A 38 18.19 2.34 -2.93
CA ARG A 38 17.17 2.27 -4.00
C ARG A 38 16.43 0.91 -4.12
N PRO A 39 17.09 -0.26 -3.99
CA PRO A 39 16.37 -1.53 -4.02
C PRO A 39 15.37 -1.70 -2.86
N ALA A 40 15.61 -1.10 -1.69
CA ALA A 40 14.68 -1.15 -0.56
C ALA A 40 13.37 -0.41 -0.88
N VAL A 41 13.44 0.71 -1.60
CA VAL A 41 12.24 1.43 -2.07
C VAL A 41 11.42 0.55 -3.01
N GLY A 42 12.08 -0.13 -3.95
CA GLY A 42 11.42 -1.08 -4.86
C GLY A 42 10.77 -2.25 -4.13
N ALA A 43 11.44 -2.81 -3.11
CA ALA A 43 10.90 -3.88 -2.29
C ALA A 43 9.65 -3.45 -1.50
N ILE A 44 9.65 -2.23 -0.94
CA ILE A 44 8.50 -1.69 -0.22
C ILE A 44 7.31 -1.48 -1.16
N VAL A 45 7.55 -0.98 -2.38
CA VAL A 45 6.49 -0.83 -3.39
C VAL A 45 5.93 -2.19 -3.81
N LEU A 46 6.78 -3.19 -4.04
CA LEU A 46 6.34 -4.53 -4.40
C LEU A 46 5.51 -5.18 -3.28
N LEU A 47 5.92 -4.95 -2.03
CA LEU A 47 5.20 -5.39 -0.84
C LEU A 47 3.83 -4.71 -0.73
N ALA A 48 3.75 -3.40 -0.99
CA ALA A 48 2.49 -2.66 -1.03
C ALA A 48 1.49 -3.26 -2.04
N ILE A 49 1.99 -3.59 -3.24
CA ILE A 49 1.19 -4.23 -4.29
C ILE A 49 0.73 -5.62 -3.83
N GLY A 50 1.63 -6.44 -3.31
CA GLY A 50 1.33 -7.79 -2.81
C GLY A 50 0.27 -7.78 -1.70
N VAL A 51 0.39 -6.87 -0.74
CA VAL A 51 -0.60 -6.67 0.33
C VAL A 51 -1.95 -6.27 -0.26
N GLY A 52 -1.98 -5.32 -1.20
CA GLY A 52 -3.20 -4.92 -1.89
C GLY A 52 -3.94 -6.07 -2.56
N ILE A 53 -3.20 -6.90 -3.31
CA ILE A 53 -3.74 -8.10 -3.95
C ILE A 53 -4.27 -9.08 -2.90
N LEU A 54 -3.50 -9.37 -1.84
CA LEU A 54 -3.91 -10.27 -0.76
C LEU A 54 -5.20 -9.82 -0.09
N THR A 55 -5.32 -8.53 0.26
CA THR A 55 -6.54 -7.96 0.84
C THR A 55 -7.72 -8.03 -0.13
N GLY A 56 -7.47 -7.83 -1.43
CA GLY A 56 -8.49 -7.98 -2.47
C GLY A 56 -9.00 -9.41 -2.60
N ILE A 57 -8.12 -10.40 -2.50
CA ILE A 57 -8.49 -11.84 -2.50
C ILE A 57 -9.25 -12.20 -1.23
N GLN A 58 -8.76 -11.77 -0.06
CA GLN A 58 -9.42 -12.06 1.22
C GLN A 58 -10.85 -11.54 1.23
N SER A 59 -11.10 -10.32 0.72
CA SER A 59 -12.44 -9.74 0.61
C SER A 59 -13.43 -10.60 -0.20
N ARG A 60 -12.95 -11.35 -1.22
CA ARG A 60 -13.80 -12.27 -2.01
C ARG A 60 -14.14 -13.57 -1.30
N ARG A 61 -13.42 -13.92 -0.23
CA ARG A 61 -13.61 -15.17 0.53
C ARG A 61 -14.73 -15.05 1.57
N TRP A 62 -15.19 -13.83 1.86
CA TRP A 62 -16.23 -13.52 2.85
C TRP A 62 -17.55 -13.03 2.22
N THR A 63 -17.61 -12.93 0.88
CA THR A 63 -18.84 -12.72 0.09
C THR A 63 -19.24 -14.01 -0.59
#